data_AF-A0A7C7UBI4-F1
#
_entry.id   AF-A0A7C7UBI4-F1
#
_cell.length_a   1.000
_cell.length_b   1.000
_cell.length_c   1.000
_cell.angle_alpha   90.00
_cell.angle_beta   90.00
_cell.angle_gamma   90.00
#
_symmetry.space_group_name_H-M   'P 1'
#
loop_
_entity.id
_entity.type
_entity.pdbx_description
1 polymer ?
#
loop_
_entity_poly.entity_id
_entity_poly.type
_entity_poly.pdbx_seq_one_letter_code
_entity_poly.pdbx_strand_id
1 'polypeptide(L)'
;MIFTSESEMQWLLIAFEAIIGLMLVLGSRRQPFPTPSKRFGTLTLLITLGFIVGQSAPHPVSVSGHLATLALLGAFGIVAGVHHMMVTRREVLIAPMSGFMFCVGMTGLIIQTWPDLSLGEQWAGFFSLIVLAASQTWLVFRGLLIGRLPLAWSQAGMVALQRGQLDGTHGAISCFEKGWDADEEHLNPMAYLALHRIYLFMQDVEEADKWLDSLVDAGGENAVAREWVEAIHDCLKSIDSNAAKSLPVLSEEE
;
A
#
# COMPACT_ATOMS: atom_id res chain seq x y z
N MET A 1 7.29 35.78 4.88
CA MET A 1 7.47 34.95 6.09
C MET A 1 6.07 34.69 6.63
N ILE A 2 5.44 33.55 6.31
CA ILE A 2 3.98 33.32 6.54
C ILE A 2 3.68 32.79 7.96
N PHE A 3 4.70 32.54 8.78
CA PHE A 3 4.52 32.12 10.18
C PHE A 3 5.12 33.19 11.10
N THR A 4 4.28 33.74 11.97
CA THR A 4 4.62 34.88 12.81
C THR A 4 5.07 34.48 14.21
N SER A 5 4.87 33.22 14.62
CA SER A 5 5.34 32.68 15.90
C SER A 5 5.84 31.23 15.80
N GLU A 6 6.77 30.86 16.69
CA GLU A 6 7.30 29.48 16.78
C GLU A 6 6.20 28.46 17.12
N SER A 7 5.21 28.88 17.92
CA SER A 7 4.06 28.06 18.29
C SER A 7 3.15 27.75 17.10
N GLU A 8 2.91 28.70 16.19
CA GLU A 8 2.17 28.44 14.94
C GLU A 8 2.85 27.36 14.10
N MET A 9 4.18 27.40 13.99
CA MET A 9 4.95 26.39 13.25
C MET A 9 4.82 25.01 13.89
N GLN A 10 4.93 24.92 15.22
CA GLN A 10 4.75 23.66 15.96
C GLN A 10 3.38 23.05 15.69
N TRP A 11 2.30 23.83 15.80
CA TRP A 11 0.94 23.34 15.54
C TRP A 11 0.73 22.94 14.08
N LEU A 12 1.34 23.65 13.13
CA LEU A 12 1.29 23.29 11.72
C LEU A 12 1.99 21.94 11.46
N LEU A 13 3.18 21.73 12.02
CA LEU A 13 3.90 20.46 11.89
C LEU A 13 3.11 19.30 12.51
N ILE A 14 2.48 19.52 13.67
CA ILE A 14 1.58 18.55 14.30
C ILE A 14 0.39 18.23 13.39
N ALA A 15 -0.27 19.25 12.83
CA ALA A 15 -1.40 19.05 11.94
C ALA A 15 -0.99 18.30 10.67
N PHE A 16 0.16 18.64 10.08
CA PHE A 16 0.72 17.94 8.94
C PHE A 16 0.99 16.46 9.26
N GLU A 17 1.65 16.16 10.37
CA GLU A 17 1.96 14.78 10.77
C GLU A 17 0.67 13.98 11.05
N ALA A 18 -0.33 14.61 11.69
CA ALA A 18 -1.64 14.01 11.93
C ALA A 18 -2.34 13.64 10.62
N ILE A 19 -2.32 14.54 9.63
CA ILE A 19 -2.93 14.30 8.31
C ILE A 19 -2.26 13.11 7.64
N ILE A 20 -0.92 13.05 7.64
CA ILE A 20 -0.18 11.92 7.07
C ILE A 20 -0.53 10.61 7.77
N GLY A 21 -0.53 10.59 9.11
CA GLY A 21 -0.91 9.41 9.89
C GLY A 21 -2.34 8.94 9.60
N LEU A 22 -3.30 9.87 9.50
CA LEU A 22 -4.69 9.57 9.12
C LEU A 22 -4.79 9.04 7.68
N MET A 23 -4.09 9.65 6.72
CA MET A 23 -4.07 9.19 5.34
C MET A 23 -3.55 7.76 5.23
N LEU A 24 -2.49 7.41 5.98
CA LEU A 24 -1.96 6.05 6.03
C LEU A 24 -2.97 5.05 6.62
N VAL A 25 -3.60 5.39 7.75
CA VAL A 25 -4.58 4.50 8.40
C VAL A 25 -5.84 4.32 7.55
N LEU A 26 -6.41 5.41 7.04
CA LEU A 26 -7.63 5.35 6.24
C LEU A 26 -7.37 4.78 4.85
N GLY A 27 -6.26 5.16 4.22
CA GLY A 27 -5.84 4.66 2.91
C GLY A 27 -5.49 3.19 2.91
N SER A 28 -4.99 2.65 4.04
CA SER A 28 -4.63 1.23 4.16
C SER A 28 -5.77 0.27 3.79
N ARG A 29 -7.03 0.67 4.02
CA ARG A 29 -8.22 -0.15 3.71
C ARG A 29 -8.41 -0.44 2.21
N ARG A 30 -7.74 0.32 1.35
CA ARG A 30 -7.77 0.17 -0.10
C ARG A 30 -6.55 -0.57 -0.64
N GLN A 31 -5.69 -1.07 0.23
CA GLN A 31 -4.51 -1.84 -0.15
C GLN A 31 -4.81 -3.35 -0.02
N PRO A 32 -4.22 -4.21 -0.88
CA PRO A 32 -4.37 -5.66 -0.78
C PRO A 32 -3.97 -6.20 0.60
N PHE A 33 -2.87 -5.67 1.14
CA PHE A 33 -2.38 -5.99 2.47
C PHE A 33 -2.44 -4.74 3.35
N PRO A 34 -3.51 -4.51 4.13
CA PRO A 34 -3.71 -3.26 4.86
C PRO A 34 -2.77 -3.08 6.07
N THR A 35 -2.18 -4.16 6.57
CA THR A 35 -1.48 -4.16 7.86
C THR A 35 -0.25 -3.23 7.92
N PRO A 36 0.67 -3.20 6.92
CA PRO A 36 1.88 -2.39 7.03
C PRO A 36 1.56 -0.89 7.10
N SER A 37 0.83 -0.34 6.13
CA SER A 37 0.37 1.06 6.13
C SER A 37 -0.41 1.42 7.40
N LYS A 38 -1.31 0.54 7.86
CA LYS A 38 -2.06 0.79 9.10
C LYS A 38 -1.15 0.88 10.32
N ARG A 39 -0.18 -0.04 10.45
CA ARG A 39 0.78 -0.04 11.58
C ARG A 39 1.65 1.20 11.56
N PHE A 40 2.19 1.55 10.39
CA PHE A 40 3.03 2.73 10.23
C PHE A 40 2.25 4.02 10.53
N GLY A 41 1.07 4.19 9.93
CA GLY A 41 0.19 5.34 10.23
C GLY A 41 -0.24 5.41 11.70
N THR A 42 -0.51 4.27 12.35
CA THR A 42 -0.79 4.24 13.80
C THR A 42 0.41 4.72 14.61
N LEU A 43 1.63 4.27 14.27
CA LEU A 43 2.86 4.74 14.92
C LEU A 43 3.04 6.25 14.74
N THR A 44 2.85 6.77 13.53
CA THR A 44 2.90 8.21 13.24
C THR A 44 1.88 8.99 14.09
N LEU A 45 0.64 8.50 14.21
CA LEU A 45 -0.37 9.14 15.05
C LEU A 45 -0.03 9.10 16.54
N LEU A 46 0.59 8.02 17.03
CA LEU A 46 1.06 7.93 18.41
C LEU A 46 2.17 8.95 18.70
N ILE A 47 3.11 9.10 17.76
CA ILE A 47 4.17 10.12 17.84
C ILE A 47 3.57 11.53 17.79
N THR A 48 2.63 11.77 16.88
CA THR A 48 1.89 13.03 16.79
C THR A 48 1.16 13.36 18.09
N LEU A 49 0.50 12.39 18.72
CA LEU A 49 -0.14 12.55 20.02
C LEU A 49 0.90 12.89 21.10
N GLY A 50 2.07 12.26 21.05
CA GLY A 50 3.22 12.61 21.90
C GLY A 50 3.62 14.09 21.75
N PHE A 51 3.68 14.61 20.53
CA PHE A 51 3.94 16.04 20.29
C PHE A 51 2.83 16.95 20.82
N ILE A 52 1.56 16.59 20.64
CA ILE A 52 0.42 17.36 21.18
C ILE A 52 0.54 17.49 22.71
N VAL A 53 0.80 16.38 23.40
CA VAL A 53 1.01 16.38 24.86
C VAL A 53 2.27 17.18 25.21
N GLY A 54 3.34 17.03 24.43
CA GLY A 54 4.60 17.76 24.60
C GLY A 54 4.44 19.27 24.53
N GLN A 55 3.47 19.81 23.80
CA GLN A 55 3.20 21.25 23.76
C GLN A 55 2.63 21.80 25.08
N SER A 56 2.11 20.94 25.95
CA SER A 56 1.61 21.34 27.28
C SER A 56 2.69 21.25 28.37
N ALA A 57 3.91 20.83 28.02
CA ALA A 57 5.01 20.69 28.98
C ALA A 57 5.64 22.06 29.34
N PRO A 58 6.30 22.19 30.51
CA PRO A 58 7.01 23.41 30.91
C PRO A 58 8.07 23.86 29.88
N HIS A 59 8.64 22.89 29.16
CA HIS A 59 9.53 23.11 28.02
C HIS A 59 8.92 22.41 26.81
N PRO A 60 8.20 23.12 25.94
CA PRO A 60 7.59 22.52 24.75
C PRO A 60 8.65 22.01 23.78
N VAL A 61 8.27 21.06 22.94
CA VAL A 61 9.19 20.49 21.96
C VAL A 61 9.57 21.52 20.91
N SER A 62 10.86 21.75 20.72
CA SER A 62 11.36 22.72 19.74
C SER A 62 11.00 22.34 18.30
N VAL A 63 10.88 23.33 17.42
CA VAL A 63 10.63 23.11 15.99
C VAL A 63 11.70 22.21 15.38
N SER A 64 12.98 22.43 15.69
CA SER A 64 14.07 21.58 15.20
C SER A 64 13.93 20.12 15.65
N GLY A 65 13.49 19.87 16.89
CA GLY A 65 13.25 18.52 17.39
C GLY A 65 12.12 17.81 16.64
N HIS A 66 11.04 18.53 16.32
CA HIS A 66 9.95 17.98 15.51
C HIS A 66 10.40 17.71 14.07
N LEU A 67 11.09 18.65 13.43
CA LEU A 67 11.63 18.47 12.07
C LEU A 67 12.62 17.30 11.98
N ALA A 68 13.49 17.13 12.97
CA ALA A 68 14.39 15.98 13.06
C ALA A 68 13.62 14.66 13.19
N THR A 69 12.53 14.64 13.97
CA THR A 69 11.68 13.47 14.10
C THR A 69 10.99 13.11 12.78
N LEU A 70 10.45 14.11 12.06
CA LEU A 70 9.86 13.93 10.73
C LEU A 70 10.90 13.40 9.72
N ALA A 71 12.13 13.92 9.76
CA ALA A 71 13.21 13.45 8.91
C ALA A 71 13.58 11.99 9.22
N LEU A 72 13.76 11.62 10.49
CA LEU A 72 14.12 10.25 10.87
C LEU A 72 13.00 9.25 10.53
N LEU A 73 11.76 9.57 10.91
CA LEU A 73 10.61 8.72 10.65
C LEU A 73 10.33 8.60 9.14
N GLY A 74 10.45 9.72 8.41
CA GLY A 74 10.33 9.76 6.95
C GLY A 74 11.41 8.94 6.26
N ALA A 75 12.68 9.05 6.67
CA ALA A 75 13.78 8.27 6.10
C ALA A 75 13.57 6.75 6.29
N PHE A 76 13.22 6.33 7.51
CA PHE A 76 12.89 4.94 7.81
C PHE A 76 11.71 4.46 6.94
N GLY A 77 10.65 5.26 6.87
CA GLY A 77 9.46 4.94 6.10
C GLY A 77 9.71 4.89 4.58
N ILE A 78 10.60 5.72 4.03
CA ILE A 78 10.99 5.63 2.61
C ILE A 78 11.64 4.27 2.33
N VAL A 79 12.61 3.85 3.14
CA VAL A 79 13.33 2.58 2.93
C VAL A 79 12.35 1.40 2.99
N ALA A 80 11.56 1.33 4.06
CA ALA A 80 10.57 0.26 4.23
C ALA A 80 9.48 0.30 3.14
N GLY A 81 9.00 1.50 2.80
CA GLY A 81 7.96 1.73 1.81
C GLY A 81 8.41 1.36 0.39
N VAL A 82 9.62 1.76 -0.01
CA VAL A 82 10.19 1.40 -1.33
C VAL A 82 10.38 -0.11 -1.44
N HIS A 83 10.86 -0.78 -0.38
CA HIS A 83 10.94 -2.23 -0.36
C HIS A 83 9.54 -2.86 -0.52
N HIS A 84 8.54 -2.35 0.20
CA HIS A 84 7.19 -2.86 0.08
C HIS A 84 6.57 -2.64 -1.30
N MET A 85 6.80 -1.49 -1.90
CA MET A 85 6.29 -1.07 -3.20
C MET A 85 6.98 -1.80 -4.36
N MET A 86 8.31 -1.88 -4.36
CA MET A 86 9.09 -2.35 -5.51
C MET A 86 9.42 -3.84 -5.45
N VAL A 87 9.67 -4.37 -4.25
CA VAL A 87 10.12 -5.76 -4.07
C VAL A 87 8.94 -6.65 -3.72
N THR A 88 8.26 -6.37 -2.60
CA THR A 88 7.16 -7.24 -2.15
C THR A 88 5.84 -6.98 -2.88
N ARG A 89 5.72 -5.83 -3.54
CA ARG A 89 4.50 -5.33 -4.20
C ARG A 89 3.25 -5.38 -3.33
N ARG A 90 3.38 -5.24 -2.00
CA ARG A 90 2.24 -5.44 -1.07
C ARG A 90 1.37 -4.20 -0.90
N GLU A 91 1.96 -3.03 -1.04
CA GLU A 91 1.30 -1.74 -0.88
C GLU A 91 2.15 -0.61 -1.47
N VAL A 92 1.53 0.56 -1.65
CA VAL A 92 2.15 1.71 -2.33
C VAL A 92 2.05 3.02 -1.55
N LEU A 93 1.51 3.02 -0.33
CA LEU A 93 1.19 4.23 0.43
C LEU A 93 2.34 4.71 1.31
N ILE A 94 3.05 3.79 1.98
CA ILE A 94 4.09 4.17 2.96
C ILE A 94 5.17 5.05 2.31
N ALA A 95 5.67 4.67 1.13
CA ALA A 95 6.80 5.36 0.49
C ALA A 95 6.52 6.85 0.20
N PRO A 96 5.46 7.22 -0.54
CA PRO A 96 5.16 8.63 -0.83
C PRO A 96 4.81 9.44 0.43
N MET A 97 4.10 8.85 1.39
CA MET A 97 3.72 9.55 2.63
C MET A 97 4.93 9.83 3.52
N SER A 98 5.81 8.85 3.67
CA SER A 98 7.08 9.02 4.39
C SER A 98 8.01 10.01 3.68
N GLY A 99 7.97 10.02 2.35
CA GLY A 99 8.68 10.99 1.54
C GLY A 99 8.25 12.44 1.79
N PHE A 100 6.95 12.70 1.97
CA PHE A 100 6.47 14.03 2.41
C PHE A 100 7.04 14.42 3.77
N MET A 101 7.01 13.50 4.75
CA MET A 101 7.56 13.75 6.09
C MET A 101 9.06 14.04 6.02
N PHE A 102 9.81 13.25 5.27
CA PHE A 102 11.25 13.43 5.07
C PHE A 102 11.56 14.77 4.42
N CYS A 103 10.84 15.13 3.35
CA CYS A 103 11.05 16.39 2.65
C CYS A 103 10.76 17.59 3.55
N VAL A 104 9.66 17.58 4.31
CA VAL A 104 9.33 18.66 5.26
C VAL A 104 10.39 18.76 6.36
N GLY A 105 10.77 17.63 6.97
CA GLY A 105 11.78 17.58 8.01
C GLY A 105 13.15 18.09 7.55
N MET A 106 13.68 17.53 6.45
CA MET A 106 14.99 17.91 5.92
C MET A 106 15.01 19.34 5.38
N THR A 107 13.98 19.76 4.65
CA THR A 107 13.90 21.13 4.13
C THR A 107 13.83 22.14 5.28
N GLY A 108 13.02 21.86 6.30
CA GLY A 108 12.93 22.72 7.47
C GLY A 108 14.26 22.86 8.20
N LEU A 109 15.00 21.76 8.39
CA LEU A 109 16.32 21.80 9.03
C LEU A 109 17.34 22.59 8.20
N ILE A 110 17.38 22.37 6.89
CA ILE A 110 18.26 23.11 5.96
C ILE A 110 17.97 24.61 6.02
N ILE A 111 16.69 25.00 6.00
CA ILE A 111 16.28 26.41 6.05
C ILE A 111 16.67 27.06 7.38
N GLN A 112 16.53 26.36 8.52
CA GLN A 112 16.92 26.89 9.83
C GLN A 112 18.41 27.20 9.91
N THR A 113 19.25 26.34 9.33
CA THR A 113 20.71 26.54 9.32
C THR A 113 21.18 27.47 8.20
N TRP A 114 20.33 27.77 7.22
CA TRP A 114 20.70 28.50 6.00
C TRP A 114 21.49 29.80 6.21
N PRO A 115 21.14 30.66 7.19
CA PRO A 115 21.88 31.91 7.42
C PRO A 115 23.32 31.70 7.87
N ASP A 116 23.60 30.56 8.49
CA ASP A 116 24.90 30.22 9.08
C ASP A 116 25.80 29.44 8.11
N LEU A 117 25.27 29.03 6.96
CA LEU A 117 25.99 28.25 5.95
C LEU A 117 26.88 29.15 5.09
N SER A 118 28.08 28.65 4.75
CA SER A 118 28.92 29.23 3.72
C SER A 118 28.26 29.11 2.34
N LEU A 119 28.72 29.92 1.37
CA LEU A 119 28.18 29.90 -0.01
C LEU A 119 28.24 28.49 -0.64
N GLY A 120 29.30 27.73 -0.37
CA GLY A 120 29.44 26.35 -0.87
C GLY A 120 28.39 25.40 -0.26
N GLU A 121 28.15 25.50 1.04
CA GLU A 121 27.14 24.72 1.75
C GLU A 121 25.71 25.10 1.33
N GLN A 122 25.45 26.39 1.04
CA GLN A 122 24.18 26.84 0.49
C GLN A 122 23.90 26.23 -0.89
N TRP A 123 24.92 26.14 -1.76
CA TRP A 123 24.78 25.43 -3.04
C TRP A 123 24.50 23.94 -2.85
N ALA A 124 25.24 23.28 -1.96
CA ALA A 124 25.00 21.88 -1.64
C ALA A 124 23.58 21.64 -1.09
N GLY A 125 23.10 22.53 -0.21
CA GLY A 125 21.73 22.54 0.31
C GLY A 125 20.71 22.72 -0.81
N PHE A 126 20.90 23.70 -1.69
CA PHE A 126 20.04 23.93 -2.84
C PHE A 126 19.91 22.70 -3.75
N PHE A 127 21.03 22.09 -4.14
CA PHE A 127 21.00 20.87 -4.95
C PHE A 127 20.34 19.70 -4.23
N SER A 128 20.57 19.58 -2.92
CA SER A 128 19.89 18.56 -2.09
C SER A 128 18.37 18.76 -2.10
N LEU A 129 17.87 20.00 -1.99
CA LEU A 129 16.44 20.30 -2.07
C LEU A 129 15.84 19.94 -3.44
N ILE A 130 16.57 20.16 -4.54
CA ILE A 130 16.14 19.73 -5.88
C ILE A 130 16.01 18.21 -5.94
N VAL A 131 17.02 17.49 -5.44
CA VAL A 131 17.00 16.01 -5.42
C VAL A 131 15.86 15.49 -4.55
N LEU A 132 15.61 16.09 -3.39
CA LEU A 132 14.49 15.74 -2.51
C LEU A 132 13.15 15.94 -3.24
N ALA A 133 12.95 17.09 -3.89
CA ALA A 133 11.73 17.38 -4.63
C ALA A 133 11.51 16.39 -5.78
N ALA A 134 12.54 16.13 -6.59
CA ALA A 134 12.46 15.17 -7.70
C ALA A 134 12.19 13.74 -7.21
N SER A 135 12.86 13.32 -6.13
CA SER A 135 12.65 12.00 -5.52
C SER A 135 11.23 11.86 -4.97
N GLN A 136 10.69 12.89 -4.34
CA GLN A 136 9.31 12.88 -3.85
C GLN A 136 8.30 12.83 -4.99
N THR A 137 8.52 13.60 -6.07
CA THR A 137 7.68 13.50 -7.27
C THR A 137 7.70 12.07 -7.81
N TRP A 138 8.87 11.45 -7.93
CA TRP A 138 8.97 10.06 -8.38
C TRP A 138 8.19 9.09 -7.46
N LEU A 139 8.31 9.23 -6.13
CA LEU A 139 7.57 8.39 -5.18
C LEU A 139 6.06 8.52 -5.32
N VAL A 140 5.55 9.75 -5.52
CA VAL A 140 4.11 9.99 -5.71
C VAL A 140 3.63 9.37 -7.02
N PHE A 141 4.35 9.58 -8.13
CA PHE A 141 3.98 9.00 -9.42
C PHE A 141 4.05 7.48 -9.38
N ARG A 142 5.15 6.92 -8.89
CA ARG A 142 5.36 5.47 -8.86
C ARG A 142 4.41 4.78 -7.90
N GLY A 143 4.18 5.36 -6.73
CA GLY A 143 3.33 4.79 -5.69
C GLY A 143 1.85 5.02 -5.93
N LEU A 144 1.41 6.28 -6.04
CA LEU A 144 -0.02 6.62 -6.01
C LEU A 144 -0.68 6.65 -7.38
N LEU A 145 0.05 7.01 -8.45
CA LEU A 145 -0.54 7.16 -9.79
C LEU A 145 -0.36 5.91 -10.65
N ILE A 146 0.84 5.32 -10.62
CA ILE A 146 1.20 4.16 -11.44
C ILE A 146 1.10 2.87 -10.63
N GLY A 147 1.05 2.93 -9.30
CA GLY A 147 1.20 1.81 -8.40
C GLY A 147 0.33 0.60 -8.77
N ARG A 148 0.94 -0.37 -9.45
CA ARG A 148 0.27 -1.58 -9.91
C ARG A 148 0.21 -2.60 -8.79
N LEU A 149 -1.01 -2.98 -8.42
CA LEU A 149 -1.30 -4.01 -7.44
C LEU A 149 -2.09 -5.24 -7.96
N PRO A 150 -2.29 -5.52 -9.28
CA PRO A 150 -3.09 -6.69 -9.71
C PRO A 150 -2.59 -8.01 -9.12
N LEU A 151 -1.28 -8.26 -9.25
CA LEU A 151 -0.62 -9.44 -8.66
C LEU A 151 -0.80 -9.51 -7.14
N ALA A 152 -0.74 -8.37 -6.46
CA ALA A 152 -0.84 -8.28 -5.01
C ALA A 152 -2.27 -8.56 -4.52
N TRP A 153 -3.27 -8.12 -5.28
CA TRP A 153 -4.68 -8.45 -5.06
C TRP A 153 -4.96 -9.94 -5.27
N SER A 154 -4.41 -10.56 -6.32
CA SER A 154 -4.52 -12.01 -6.52
C SER A 154 -3.83 -12.80 -5.40
N GLN A 155 -2.67 -12.34 -4.90
CA GLN A 155 -2.02 -12.94 -3.73
C GLN A 155 -2.86 -12.78 -2.45
N ALA A 156 -3.46 -11.60 -2.23
CA ALA A 156 -4.36 -11.38 -1.10
C ALA A 156 -5.60 -12.27 -1.20
N GLY A 157 -6.13 -12.48 -2.40
CA GLY A 157 -7.22 -13.40 -2.70
C GLY A 157 -6.89 -14.84 -2.31
N MET A 158 -5.71 -15.33 -2.68
CA MET A 158 -5.23 -16.65 -2.24
C MET A 158 -5.12 -16.78 -0.73
N VAL A 159 -4.57 -15.77 -0.05
CA VAL A 159 -4.47 -15.79 1.42
C VAL A 159 -5.85 -15.78 2.08
N ALA A 160 -6.82 -15.05 1.53
CA ALA A 160 -8.20 -15.06 2.02
C ALA A 160 -8.87 -16.43 1.78
N LEU A 161 -8.65 -17.02 0.60
CA LEU A 161 -9.16 -18.35 0.25
C LEU A 161 -8.60 -19.44 1.18
N GLN A 162 -7.30 -19.44 1.44
CA GLN A 162 -6.65 -20.35 2.40
C GLN A 162 -7.20 -20.23 3.83
N ARG A 163 -7.76 -19.07 4.19
CA ARG A 163 -8.40 -18.82 5.48
C ARG A 163 -9.89 -19.15 5.50
N GLY A 164 -10.45 -19.62 4.39
CA GLY A 164 -11.89 -19.84 4.22
C GLY A 164 -12.72 -18.55 4.18
N GLN A 165 -12.09 -17.41 3.90
CA GLN A 165 -12.76 -16.10 3.82
C GLN A 165 -13.14 -15.81 2.37
N LEU A 166 -14.29 -16.32 1.93
CA LEU A 166 -14.76 -16.13 0.55
C LEU A 166 -15.27 -14.71 0.31
N ASP A 167 -16.08 -14.18 1.23
CA ASP A 167 -16.79 -12.91 1.10
C ASP A 167 -16.24 -11.82 2.06
N GLY A 168 -16.63 -10.58 1.81
CA GLY A 168 -16.26 -9.37 2.55
C GLY A 168 -15.24 -8.49 1.82
N THR A 169 -14.97 -7.31 2.39
CA THR A 169 -14.12 -6.28 1.75
C THR A 169 -12.69 -6.73 1.39
N HIS A 170 -12.19 -7.76 2.06
CA HIS A 170 -10.90 -8.41 1.84
C HIS A 170 -11.07 -9.94 1.72
N GLY A 171 -12.27 -10.40 1.37
CA GLY A 171 -12.53 -11.80 1.05
C GLY A 171 -11.91 -12.17 -0.30
N ALA A 172 -11.82 -13.47 -0.58
CA ALA A 172 -11.21 -14.01 -1.79
C ALA A 172 -11.84 -13.40 -3.06
N ILE A 173 -13.17 -13.32 -3.13
CA ILE A 173 -13.90 -12.77 -4.28
C ILE A 173 -13.50 -11.32 -4.53
N SER A 174 -13.68 -10.44 -3.53
CA SER A 174 -13.36 -9.01 -3.68
C SER A 174 -11.89 -8.74 -4.01
N CYS A 175 -10.99 -9.62 -3.57
CA CYS A 175 -9.57 -9.53 -3.91
C CYS A 175 -9.32 -9.93 -5.37
N PHE A 176 -9.88 -11.04 -5.85
CA PHE A 176 -9.69 -11.45 -7.26
C PHE A 176 -10.39 -10.50 -8.24
N GLU A 177 -11.54 -9.92 -7.88
CA GLU A 177 -12.21 -8.88 -8.68
C GLU A 177 -11.36 -7.61 -8.85
N LYS A 178 -10.51 -7.28 -7.87
CA LYS A 178 -9.55 -6.16 -7.95
C LYS A 178 -8.20 -6.58 -8.53
N GLY A 179 -7.99 -7.87 -8.74
CA GLY A 179 -6.74 -8.47 -9.18
C GLY A 179 -6.57 -8.58 -10.69
N TRP A 180 -7.63 -8.35 -11.47
CA TRP A 180 -7.54 -8.25 -12.92
C TRP A 180 -7.37 -6.78 -13.34
N ASP A 181 -6.59 -6.55 -14.39
CA ASP A 181 -6.20 -5.22 -14.89
C ASP A 181 -6.21 -5.24 -16.42
N ALA A 182 -6.81 -4.21 -17.03
CA ALA A 182 -6.83 -4.05 -18.49
C ALA A 182 -5.41 -3.83 -19.06
N ASP A 183 -4.49 -3.26 -18.26
CA ASP A 183 -3.11 -3.01 -18.68
C ASP A 183 -2.19 -4.24 -18.49
N GLU A 184 -2.60 -5.26 -17.73
CA GLU A 184 -1.84 -6.49 -17.46
C GLU A 184 -2.67 -7.74 -17.77
N GLU A 185 -3.17 -7.82 -19.01
CA GLU A 185 -4.08 -8.86 -19.48
C GLU A 185 -3.61 -10.30 -19.22
N HIS A 186 -2.30 -10.54 -19.21
CA HIS A 186 -1.70 -11.85 -18.94
C HIS A 186 -1.93 -12.41 -17.51
N LEU A 187 -2.26 -11.56 -16.53
CA LEU A 187 -2.60 -12.01 -15.16
C LEU A 187 -4.10 -12.24 -14.98
N ASN A 188 -4.93 -11.74 -15.89
CA ASN A 188 -6.38 -11.80 -15.79
C ASN A 188 -6.94 -13.24 -15.79
N PRO A 189 -6.42 -14.19 -16.60
CA PRO A 189 -6.87 -15.58 -16.55
C PRO A 189 -6.81 -16.20 -15.15
N MET A 190 -5.79 -15.87 -14.35
CA MET A 190 -5.63 -16.42 -13.00
C MET A 190 -6.74 -15.93 -12.06
N ALA A 191 -7.12 -14.66 -12.16
CA ALA A 191 -8.19 -14.06 -11.38
C ALA A 191 -9.57 -14.56 -11.83
N TYR A 192 -9.82 -14.63 -13.14
CA TYR A 192 -11.08 -15.13 -13.70
C TYR A 192 -11.30 -16.60 -13.35
N LEU A 193 -10.27 -17.44 -13.46
CA LEU A 193 -10.35 -18.83 -13.03
C LEU A 193 -10.70 -18.93 -11.53
N ALA A 194 -10.02 -18.17 -10.68
CA ALA A 194 -10.28 -18.20 -9.25
C ALA A 194 -11.73 -17.80 -8.93
N LEU A 195 -12.23 -16.71 -9.54
CA LEU A 195 -13.61 -16.26 -9.38
C LEU A 195 -14.61 -17.32 -9.85
N HIS A 196 -14.42 -17.85 -11.06
CA HIS A 196 -15.26 -18.91 -11.61
C HIS A 196 -15.34 -20.13 -10.68
N ARG A 197 -14.20 -20.62 -10.16
CA ARG A 197 -14.17 -21.77 -9.23
C ARG A 197 -14.86 -21.46 -7.89
N ILE A 198 -14.69 -20.25 -7.36
CA ILE A 198 -15.35 -19.84 -6.11
C ILE A 198 -16.87 -19.76 -6.30
N TYR A 199 -17.37 -19.19 -7.40
CA TYR A 199 -18.81 -19.10 -7.67
C TYR A 199 -19.44 -20.47 -7.94
N LEU A 200 -18.74 -21.37 -8.66
CA LEU A 200 -19.18 -22.77 -8.78
C LEU A 200 -19.26 -23.48 -7.43
N PHE A 201 -18.28 -23.26 -6.55
CA PHE A 201 -18.29 -23.79 -5.19
C PHE A 201 -19.48 -23.26 -4.38
N MET A 202 -19.87 -22.00 -4.60
CA MET A 202 -21.06 -21.38 -3.98
C MET A 202 -22.39 -21.75 -4.65
N GLN A 203 -22.37 -22.52 -5.74
CA GLN A 203 -23.53 -22.87 -6.57
C GLN A 203 -24.23 -21.65 -7.21
N ASP A 204 -23.48 -20.56 -7.42
CA ASP A 204 -23.95 -19.39 -8.14
C ASP A 204 -23.54 -19.51 -9.61
N VAL A 205 -24.40 -20.15 -10.40
CA VAL A 205 -24.12 -20.50 -11.79
C VAL A 205 -24.06 -19.26 -12.69
N GLU A 206 -24.85 -18.22 -12.39
CA GLU A 206 -24.92 -17.02 -13.21
C GLU A 206 -23.60 -16.24 -13.18
N GLU A 207 -23.06 -15.98 -11.99
CA GLU A 207 -21.74 -15.34 -11.88
C GLU A 207 -20.61 -16.27 -12.31
N ALA A 208 -20.72 -17.59 -12.07
CA ALA A 208 -19.74 -18.55 -12.55
C ALA A 208 -19.59 -18.51 -14.08
N ASP A 209 -20.70 -18.53 -14.83
CA ASP A 209 -20.70 -18.51 -16.29
C ASP A 209 -20.08 -17.21 -16.84
N LYS A 210 -20.39 -16.07 -16.23
CA LYS A 210 -19.80 -14.77 -16.59
C LYS A 210 -18.27 -14.75 -16.47
N TRP A 211 -17.73 -15.31 -15.38
CA TRP A 211 -16.28 -15.39 -15.19
C TRP A 211 -15.64 -16.47 -16.07
N LEU A 212 -16.38 -17.52 -16.42
CA LEU A 212 -15.97 -18.52 -17.40
C LEU A 212 -15.85 -17.90 -18.80
N ASP A 213 -16.82 -17.11 -19.25
CA ASP A 213 -16.76 -16.40 -20.53
C ASP A 213 -15.51 -15.51 -20.60
N SER A 214 -15.27 -14.73 -19.54
CA SER A 214 -14.07 -13.87 -19.42
C SER A 214 -12.76 -14.68 -19.45
N LEU A 215 -12.75 -15.86 -18.82
CA LEU A 215 -11.60 -16.77 -18.83
C LEU A 215 -11.35 -17.34 -20.24
N VAL A 216 -12.41 -17.78 -20.93
CA VAL A 216 -12.34 -18.32 -22.29
C VAL A 216 -11.79 -17.27 -23.26
N ASP A 217 -12.29 -16.04 -23.18
CA ASP A 217 -11.82 -14.91 -23.99
C ASP A 217 -10.32 -14.63 -23.75
N ALA A 218 -9.84 -14.86 -22.53
CA ALA A 218 -8.44 -14.68 -22.15
C ALA A 218 -7.54 -15.92 -22.39
N GLY A 219 -8.01 -16.92 -23.14
CA GLY A 219 -7.25 -18.12 -23.51
C GLY A 219 -7.61 -19.39 -22.73
N GLY A 220 -8.62 -19.33 -21.88
CA GLY A 220 -9.15 -20.47 -21.13
C GLY A 220 -8.25 -20.94 -19.99
N GLU A 221 -8.54 -22.14 -19.46
CA GLU A 221 -7.75 -22.76 -18.38
C GLU A 221 -6.30 -23.04 -18.79
N ASN A 222 -6.04 -23.26 -20.09
CA ASN A 222 -4.69 -23.46 -20.64
C ASN A 222 -3.77 -22.23 -20.48
N ALA A 223 -4.35 -21.04 -20.30
CA ALA A 223 -3.58 -19.82 -20.04
C ALA A 223 -3.13 -19.70 -18.57
N VAL A 224 -3.57 -20.61 -17.70
CA VAL A 224 -3.27 -20.61 -16.27
C VAL A 224 -2.39 -21.80 -15.92
N ALA A 225 -1.36 -21.55 -15.11
CA ALA A 225 -0.47 -22.61 -14.62
C ALA A 225 -1.26 -23.63 -13.79
N ARG A 226 -0.99 -24.93 -14.01
CA ARG A 226 -1.72 -26.02 -13.35
C ARG A 226 -1.64 -25.94 -11.82
N GLU A 227 -0.48 -25.56 -11.30
CA GLU A 227 -0.24 -25.41 -9.86
C GLU A 227 -1.18 -24.37 -9.23
N TRP A 228 -1.58 -23.35 -9.99
CA TRP A 228 -2.56 -22.37 -9.54
C TRP A 228 -3.96 -22.96 -9.47
N VAL A 229 -4.36 -23.73 -10.48
CA VAL A 229 -5.66 -24.43 -10.51
C VAL A 229 -5.77 -25.38 -9.32
N GLU A 230 -4.75 -26.23 -9.13
CA GLU A 230 -4.65 -27.18 -8.02
C GLU A 230 -4.73 -26.46 -6.67
N ALA A 231 -3.97 -25.38 -6.49
CA ALA A 231 -3.98 -24.60 -5.26
C ALA A 231 -5.37 -24.03 -4.92
N ILE A 232 -6.12 -23.53 -5.91
CA ILE A 232 -7.49 -23.05 -5.72
C ILE A 232 -8.41 -24.20 -5.30
N HIS A 233 -8.37 -25.33 -6.01
CA HIS A 233 -9.22 -26.49 -5.74
C HIS A 233 -8.94 -27.07 -4.36
N ASP A 234 -7.67 -27.22 -3.99
CA ASP A 234 -7.26 -27.72 -2.67
C ASP A 234 -7.75 -26.80 -1.56
N CYS A 235 -7.65 -25.48 -1.74
CA CYS A 235 -8.20 -24.53 -0.78
C CYS A 235 -9.73 -24.68 -0.67
N LEU A 236 -10.46 -24.72 -1.78
CA LEU A 236 -11.92 -24.87 -1.78
C LEU A 236 -12.36 -26.21 -1.15
N LYS A 237 -11.67 -27.29 -1.48
CA LYS A 237 -11.90 -28.62 -0.90
C LYS A 237 -11.63 -28.66 0.61
N SER A 238 -10.64 -27.89 1.07
CA SER A 238 -10.35 -27.76 2.50
C SER A 238 -11.43 -26.98 3.27
N ILE A 239 -12.14 -26.06 2.59
CA ILE A 239 -13.26 -25.30 3.16
C ILE A 239 -14.49 -26.19 3.29
N ASP A 240 -14.93 -26.79 2.18
CA ASP A 240 -16.05 -27.74 2.16
C ASP A 240 -15.88 -28.78 1.04
N SER A 241 -15.55 -30.01 1.44
CA SER A 241 -15.39 -31.15 0.54
C SER A 241 -16.66 -31.54 -0.23
N ASN A 242 -17.86 -31.22 0.26
CA ASN A 242 -19.11 -31.52 -0.43
C ASN A 242 -19.44 -30.46 -1.48
N ALA A 243 -19.30 -29.19 -1.14
CA ALA A 243 -19.47 -28.09 -2.10
C ALA A 243 -18.42 -28.19 -3.22
N ALA A 244 -17.18 -28.59 -2.90
CA ALA A 244 -16.12 -28.80 -3.89
C ALA A 244 -16.42 -29.88 -4.95
N LYS A 245 -17.46 -30.70 -4.78
CA LYS A 245 -17.90 -31.65 -5.82
C LYS A 245 -18.48 -30.96 -7.06
N SER A 246 -18.86 -29.69 -6.97
CA SER A 246 -19.30 -28.90 -8.13
C SER A 246 -18.14 -28.42 -9.01
N LEU A 247 -16.90 -28.56 -8.53
CA LEU A 247 -15.72 -28.13 -9.29
C LEU A 247 -15.45 -29.09 -10.46
N PRO A 248 -14.91 -28.57 -11.59
CA PRO A 248 -14.48 -29.41 -12.70
C PRO A 248 -13.41 -30.40 -12.25
N VAL A 249 -13.46 -31.63 -12.76
CA VAL A 249 -12.39 -32.61 -12.55
C VAL A 249 -11.15 -32.12 -13.30
N LEU A 250 -10.04 -32.01 -12.58
CA LEU A 250 -8.74 -31.75 -13.20
C LEU A 250 -8.41 -32.91 -14.13
N SER A 251 -8.32 -32.65 -15.43
CA SER A 251 -7.87 -33.65 -16.39
C SER A 251 -6.40 -33.98 -16.15
N GLU A 252 -6.08 -35.26 -15.99
CA GLU A 252 -4.72 -35.78 -16.06
C GLU A 252 -4.24 -35.74 -17.51
N GLU A 253 -3.79 -34.59 -18.01
CA GLU A 253 -3.10 -34.52 -19.32
C GLU A 253 -1.71 -33.88 -19.19
N GLU A 254 -0.81 -34.44 -19.99
CA GLU A 254 0.67 -34.57 -19.92
C GLU A 254 1.52 -33.31 -19.67
#